data_AF-A0A543J8C1-F1
#
_entry.id   AF-A0A543J8C1-F1
#
_cell.length_a   1.000
_cell.length_b   1.000
_cell.length_c   1.000
_cell.angle_alpha   90.00
_cell.angle_beta   90.00
_cell.angle_gamma   90.00
#
_symmetry.space_group_name_H-M   'P 1'
#
loop_
_entity.id
_entity.type
_entity.pdbx_description
1 polymer ?
#
loop_
_entity_poly.entity_id
_entity_poly.type
_entity_poly.pdbx_seq_one_letter_code
_entity_poly.pdbx_strand_id
1 'polypeptide(L)'
;MVSYPPEPWELHGHACVSVWLVRTTALPPLPVRPVTVLGRAVVGTAFVDYRPPGMAYHEVLAAVLVRRGARFGVSITRIWVDSPASRAGGRELWGIPKDLAEFEWDGDLAASARDGHGPIAAVRARSPRVGVRLPVAGSTWQAFGDGVARTPLRATGRVTPVRVTWQVEPSGPLGWLLPHRPLLGLVVRDLWLRFGPRRR
;
A
#
# COMPACT_ATOMS: atom_id res chain seq x y z
N MET A 1 -26.40 4.02 0.80
CA MET A 1 -25.18 4.50 0.13
C MET A 1 -24.16 4.86 1.19
N VAL A 2 -22.92 4.37 1.09
CA VAL A 2 -21.85 4.76 2.02
C VAL A 2 -21.30 6.10 1.55
N SER A 3 -21.30 7.10 2.43
CA SER A 3 -20.76 8.43 2.11
C SER A 3 -19.25 8.47 2.31
N TYR A 4 -18.53 9.14 1.41
CA TYR A 4 -17.10 9.38 1.48
C TYR A 4 -16.77 10.74 0.83
N PRO A 5 -15.66 11.42 1.21
CA PRO A 5 -15.35 12.75 0.70
C PRO A 5 -14.96 12.73 -0.79
N PRO A 6 -15.14 13.85 -1.53
CA PRO A 6 -14.64 13.95 -2.90
C PRO A 6 -13.11 13.93 -2.94
N GLU A 7 -12.54 13.66 -4.11
CA GLU A 7 -11.10 13.82 -4.32
C GLU A 7 -10.68 15.29 -4.42
N PRO A 8 -9.45 15.65 -4.04
CA PRO A 8 -8.41 14.80 -3.47
C PRO A 8 -8.61 14.51 -1.98
N TRP A 9 -8.16 13.33 -1.54
CA TRP A 9 -8.12 13.01 -0.11
C TRP A 9 -6.81 13.48 0.49
N GLU A 10 -6.90 14.09 1.67
CA GLU A 10 -5.77 14.38 2.53
C GLU A 10 -5.85 13.44 3.74
N LEU A 11 -4.78 12.68 3.94
CA LEU A 11 -4.68 11.61 4.91
C LEU A 11 -3.44 11.79 5.76
N HIS A 12 -3.57 11.56 7.06
CA HIS A 12 -2.50 11.68 8.03
C HIS A 12 -2.33 10.36 8.76
N GLY A 13 -1.13 10.03 9.25
CA GLY A 13 -0.98 8.78 9.99
C GLY A 13 0.45 8.30 10.20
N HIS A 14 0.59 6.99 10.29
CA HIS A 14 1.87 6.32 10.32
C HIS A 14 1.81 5.00 9.53
N ALA A 15 2.97 4.51 9.08
CA ALA A 15 3.03 3.33 8.24
C ALA A 15 4.26 2.47 8.54
N CYS A 16 4.10 1.15 8.41
CA CYS A 16 5.19 0.20 8.29
C CYS A 16 5.26 -0.27 6.83
N VAL A 17 6.27 0.16 6.09
CA VAL A 17 6.46 -0.08 4.67
C VAL A 17 7.60 -1.08 4.46
N SER A 18 7.46 -1.97 3.49
CA SER A 18 8.50 -2.92 3.11
C SER A 18 8.66 -2.95 1.60
N VAL A 19 9.91 -3.08 1.13
CA VAL A 19 10.24 -3.20 -0.29
C VAL A 19 10.83 -4.58 -0.55
N TRP A 20 10.38 -5.21 -1.63
CA TRP A 20 10.70 -6.58 -2.00
C TRP A 20 11.21 -6.64 -3.44
N LEU A 21 12.02 -7.66 -3.76
CA LEU A 21 12.28 -8.09 -5.13
C LEU A 21 11.63 -9.45 -5.38
N VAL A 22 10.52 -9.43 -6.12
CA VAL A 22 9.68 -10.61 -6.39
C VAL A 22 9.91 -11.09 -7.81
N ARG A 23 9.99 -12.40 -8.04
CA ARG A 23 10.08 -12.95 -9.40
C ARG A 23 8.89 -12.49 -10.24
N THR A 24 9.17 -12.04 -11.46
CA THR A 24 8.12 -11.57 -12.38
C THR A 24 7.05 -12.62 -12.68
N THR A 25 7.43 -13.91 -12.70
CA THR A 25 6.51 -15.03 -12.89
C THR A 25 5.54 -15.27 -11.73
N ALA A 26 5.79 -14.67 -10.56
CA ALA A 26 4.91 -14.75 -9.40
C ALA A 26 3.93 -13.56 -9.32
N LEU A 27 4.09 -12.54 -10.16
CA LEU A 27 3.25 -11.35 -10.06
C LEU A 27 1.80 -11.66 -10.47
N PRO A 28 0.81 -11.08 -9.76
CA PRO A 28 -0.56 -11.08 -10.24
C PRO A 28 -0.68 -10.25 -11.53
N PRO A 29 -1.80 -10.38 -12.27
CA PRO A 29 -2.08 -9.54 -13.42
C PRO A 29 -2.02 -8.04 -13.09
N LEU A 30 -1.43 -7.24 -13.98
CA LEU A 30 -1.26 -5.80 -13.80
C LEU A 30 -1.81 -5.04 -15.02
N PRO A 31 -2.49 -3.89 -14.82
CA PRO A 31 -2.96 -3.04 -15.92
C PRO A 31 -1.82 -2.31 -16.64
N VAL A 32 -0.62 -2.30 -16.06
CA VAL A 32 0.55 -1.55 -16.55
C VAL A 32 1.81 -2.40 -16.39
N ARG A 33 2.77 -2.23 -17.30
CA ARG A 33 4.01 -3.00 -17.33
C ARG A 33 4.81 -2.81 -16.02
N PRO A 34 5.22 -3.90 -15.35
CA PRO A 34 6.09 -3.80 -14.18
C PRO A 34 7.49 -3.28 -14.54
N VAL A 35 8.12 -2.62 -13.58
CA VAL A 35 9.55 -2.28 -13.62
C VAL A 35 10.31 -3.48 -13.09
N THR A 36 11.26 -3.98 -13.90
CA THR A 36 11.95 -5.24 -13.63
C THR A 36 13.47 -5.05 -13.69
N VAL A 37 14.18 -5.68 -12.76
CA VAL A 37 15.64 -5.79 -12.72
C VAL A 37 15.99 -7.28 -12.63
N LEU A 38 16.72 -7.79 -13.61
CA LEU A 38 17.17 -9.20 -13.66
C LEU A 38 16.02 -10.21 -13.40
N GLY A 39 14.88 -10.03 -14.08
CA GLY A 39 13.71 -10.91 -13.96
C GLY A 39 12.89 -10.75 -12.66
N ARG A 40 13.21 -9.76 -11.82
CA ARG A 40 12.50 -9.45 -10.58
C ARG A 40 11.84 -8.08 -10.64
N ALA A 41 10.64 -7.95 -10.10
CA ALA A 41 9.95 -6.67 -9.97
C ALA A 41 10.08 -6.11 -8.56
N VAL A 42 10.07 -4.78 -8.47
CA VAL A 42 10.04 -4.05 -7.19
C VAL A 42 8.60 -4.03 -6.70
N VAL A 43 8.38 -4.53 -5.49
CA VAL A 43 7.08 -4.57 -4.84
C VAL A 43 7.17 -3.83 -3.51
N GLY A 44 6.19 -2.97 -3.23
CA GLY A 44 5.99 -2.35 -1.92
C GLY A 44 4.83 -3.03 -1.21
N THR A 45 4.99 -3.32 0.08
CA THR A 45 3.86 -3.64 0.97
C THR A 45 3.81 -2.61 2.09
N ALA A 46 2.62 -2.35 2.62
CA ALA A 46 2.48 -1.45 3.75
C ALA A 46 1.35 -1.89 4.66
N PHE A 47 1.56 -1.73 5.96
CA PHE A 47 0.49 -1.48 6.93
C PHE A 47 0.46 0.02 7.21
N VAL A 48 -0.72 0.63 7.24
CA VAL A 48 -0.91 2.06 7.48
C VAL A 48 -2.05 2.24 8.48
N ASP A 49 -1.81 3.08 9.48
CA ASP A 49 -2.82 3.60 10.40
C ASP A 49 -3.03 5.06 10.06
N TYR A 50 -4.15 5.35 9.38
CA TYR A 50 -4.59 6.70 9.11
C TYR A 50 -5.38 7.25 10.30
N ARG A 51 -5.06 8.47 10.68
CA ARG A 51 -5.59 9.19 11.85
C ARG A 51 -6.11 10.57 11.43
N PRO A 52 -6.96 11.21 12.24
CA PRO A 52 -7.36 12.59 12.00
C PRO A 52 -6.15 13.56 11.95
N PRO A 53 -6.25 14.69 11.22
CA PRO A 53 -7.42 15.14 10.46
C PRO A 53 -7.64 14.35 9.16
N GLY A 54 -8.85 14.42 8.61
CA GLY A 54 -9.27 13.60 7.47
C GLY A 54 -9.91 12.28 7.91
N MET A 55 -9.84 11.26 7.06
CA MET A 55 -10.40 9.94 7.38
C MET A 55 -9.43 9.13 8.24
N ALA A 56 -9.96 8.50 9.28
CA ALA A 56 -9.23 7.56 10.12
C ALA A 56 -9.63 6.12 9.81
N TYR A 57 -8.66 5.28 9.49
CA TYR A 57 -8.86 3.86 9.13
C TYR A 57 -7.51 3.15 9.03
N HIS A 58 -7.51 1.83 9.13
CA HIS A 58 -6.33 1.01 8.92
C HIS A 58 -6.30 0.42 7.51
N GLU A 59 -5.11 0.20 6.97
CA GLU A 59 -4.90 -0.31 5.63
C GLU A 59 -3.73 -1.30 5.59
N VAL A 60 -3.89 -2.40 4.87
CA VAL A 60 -2.76 -3.24 4.42
C VAL A 60 -2.82 -3.38 2.92
N LEU A 61 -1.67 -3.25 2.23
CA LEU A 61 -1.61 -3.32 0.78
C LEU A 61 -0.34 -3.99 0.26
N ALA A 62 -0.42 -4.45 -0.99
CA ALA A 62 0.72 -4.79 -1.84
C ALA A 62 0.60 -4.08 -3.19
N ALA A 63 1.66 -3.42 -3.62
CA ALA A 63 1.71 -2.67 -4.88
C ALA A 63 3.01 -2.94 -5.64
N VAL A 64 2.91 -3.07 -6.96
CA VAL A 64 4.07 -3.30 -7.84
C VAL A 64 4.50 -1.97 -8.45
N LEU A 65 5.80 -1.69 -8.50
CA LEU A 65 6.34 -0.57 -9.26
C LEU A 65 6.11 -0.82 -10.76
N VAL A 66 5.40 0.08 -11.41
CA VAL A 66 5.02 -0.01 -12.83
C VAL A 66 5.47 1.22 -13.60
N ARG A 67 5.47 1.11 -14.93
CA ARG A 67 5.77 2.22 -15.83
C ARG A 67 4.93 2.19 -17.10
N ARG A 68 4.60 3.38 -17.62
CA ARG A 68 4.11 3.57 -19.00
C ARG A 68 4.96 4.62 -19.69
N GLY A 69 5.71 4.22 -20.71
CA GLY A 69 6.78 5.04 -21.28
C GLY A 69 7.85 5.37 -20.23
N ALA A 70 8.17 6.66 -20.10
CA ALA A 70 9.12 7.21 -19.12
C ALA A 70 8.49 7.53 -17.76
N ARG A 71 7.18 7.34 -17.58
CA ARG A 71 6.47 7.66 -16.34
C ARG A 71 6.39 6.45 -15.43
N PHE A 72 6.76 6.63 -14.17
CA PHE A 72 6.69 5.62 -13.12
C PHE A 72 5.48 5.83 -12.21
N GLY A 73 5.04 4.74 -11.61
CA GLY A 73 3.99 4.74 -10.60
C GLY A 73 3.90 3.37 -9.94
N VAL A 74 2.84 3.14 -9.18
CA VAL A 74 2.56 1.85 -8.56
C VAL A 74 1.21 1.32 -9.00
N SER A 75 1.09 0.01 -9.18
CA SER A 75 -0.19 -0.65 -9.33
C SER A 75 -0.46 -1.45 -8.07
N ILE A 76 -1.48 -1.05 -7.31
CA ILE A 76 -1.97 -1.78 -6.15
C ILE A 76 -2.59 -3.08 -6.67
N THR A 77 -2.15 -4.20 -6.10
CA THR A 77 -2.58 -5.55 -6.50
C THR A 77 -3.67 -6.08 -5.58
N ARG A 78 -3.48 -5.88 -4.28
CA ARG A 78 -4.41 -6.21 -3.21
C ARG A 78 -4.28 -5.18 -2.11
N ILE A 79 -5.40 -4.91 -1.47
CA ILE A 79 -5.52 -3.88 -0.44
C ILE A 79 -6.76 -4.15 0.39
N TRP A 80 -6.63 -4.07 1.71
CA TRP A 80 -7.71 -4.22 2.66
C TRP A 80 -7.76 -3.02 3.58
N VAL A 81 -8.96 -2.66 4.01
CA VAL A 81 -9.22 -1.57 4.96
C VAL A 81 -10.31 -1.96 5.96
N ASP A 82 -10.37 -1.32 7.11
CA ASP A 82 -11.47 -1.48 8.07
C ASP A 82 -12.61 -0.44 7.88
N SER A 83 -12.44 0.52 6.97
CA SER A 83 -13.43 1.56 6.71
C SER A 83 -14.25 1.29 5.45
N PRO A 84 -15.58 1.09 5.56
CA PRO A 84 -16.48 0.99 4.42
C PRO A 84 -16.43 2.21 3.49
N ALA A 85 -16.24 3.41 4.03
CA ALA A 85 -16.14 4.65 3.26
C ALA A 85 -14.84 4.68 2.43
N SER A 86 -13.72 4.31 3.04
CA SER A 86 -12.43 4.16 2.35
C SER A 86 -12.52 3.14 1.22
N ARG A 87 -13.19 2.01 1.45
CA ARG A 87 -13.42 0.98 0.44
C ARG A 87 -14.25 1.50 -0.74
N ALA A 88 -15.42 2.07 -0.45
CA ALA A 88 -16.33 2.56 -1.47
C ALA A 88 -15.66 3.65 -2.32
N GLY A 89 -15.10 4.69 -1.67
CA GLY A 89 -14.43 5.78 -2.38
C GLY A 89 -13.19 5.32 -3.15
N GLY A 90 -12.40 4.40 -2.61
CA GLY A 90 -11.23 3.85 -3.31
C GLY A 90 -11.58 3.15 -4.62
N ARG A 91 -12.69 2.40 -4.64
CA ARG A 91 -13.20 1.70 -5.81
C ARG A 91 -13.82 2.67 -6.81
N GLU A 92 -14.73 3.53 -6.35
CA GLU A 92 -15.52 4.42 -7.21
C GLU A 92 -14.67 5.56 -7.80
N LEU A 93 -13.79 6.17 -7.01
CA LEU A 93 -12.96 7.29 -7.46
C LEU A 93 -11.73 6.83 -8.25
N TRP A 94 -11.15 5.67 -7.96
CA TRP A 94 -9.82 5.32 -8.49
C TRP A 94 -9.64 3.89 -8.99
N GLY A 95 -10.65 3.03 -8.87
CA GLY A 95 -10.54 1.62 -9.27
C GLY A 95 -9.60 0.79 -8.39
N ILE A 96 -9.29 1.28 -7.19
CA ILE A 96 -8.43 0.55 -6.27
C ILE A 96 -9.24 -0.61 -5.68
N PRO A 97 -8.76 -1.88 -5.76
CA PRO A 97 -9.55 -3.06 -5.40
C PRO A 97 -9.56 -3.28 -3.87
N LYS A 98 -10.02 -2.29 -3.10
CA LYS A 98 -10.09 -2.36 -1.62
C LYS A 98 -11.08 -3.41 -1.19
N ASP A 99 -10.70 -4.32 -0.29
CA ASP A 99 -11.60 -5.21 0.43
C ASP A 99 -11.69 -4.81 1.92
N LEU A 100 -12.64 -5.40 2.66
CA LEU A 100 -12.73 -5.17 4.11
C LEU A 100 -11.90 -6.20 4.88
N ALA A 101 -11.25 -5.75 5.94
CA ALA A 101 -10.55 -6.59 6.92
C ALA A 101 -10.64 -5.97 8.31
N GLU A 102 -10.37 -6.79 9.32
CA GLU A 102 -10.13 -6.40 10.69
C GLU A 102 -8.63 -6.26 10.94
N PHE A 103 -8.26 -5.32 11.80
CA PHE A 103 -6.87 -4.98 12.09
C PHE A 103 -6.62 -4.96 13.59
N GLU A 104 -5.45 -5.43 13.98
CA GLU A 104 -4.92 -5.26 15.33
C GLU A 104 -3.57 -4.56 15.24
N TRP A 105 -3.36 -3.55 16.08
CA TRP A 105 -2.10 -2.84 16.20
C TRP A 105 -1.56 -2.97 17.61
N ASP A 106 -0.26 -3.25 17.70
CA ASP A 106 0.50 -3.25 18.95
C ASP A 106 1.58 -2.16 18.84
N GLY A 107 1.21 -0.98 19.32
CA GLY A 107 1.95 0.26 19.10
C GLY A 107 2.14 0.60 17.62
N ASP A 108 3.22 1.33 17.30
CA ASP A 108 3.54 1.73 15.93
C ASP A 108 4.36 0.68 15.15
N LEU A 109 4.73 -0.43 15.79
CA LEU A 109 5.75 -1.34 15.28
C LEU A 109 5.23 -2.73 14.93
N ALA A 110 4.01 -3.08 15.33
CA ALA A 110 3.41 -4.35 15.00
C ALA A 110 1.95 -4.17 14.58
N ALA A 111 1.56 -4.86 13.52
CA ALA A 111 0.20 -4.87 13.04
C ALA A 111 -0.15 -6.23 12.44
N SER A 112 -1.41 -6.62 12.51
CA SER A 112 -1.98 -7.80 11.85
C SER A 112 -3.27 -7.42 11.14
N ALA A 113 -3.61 -8.18 10.10
CA ALA A 113 -4.88 -8.07 9.40
C ALA A 113 -5.47 -9.45 9.12
N ARG A 114 -6.79 -9.54 9.20
CA ARG A 114 -7.57 -10.74 8.87
C ARG A 114 -8.89 -10.36 8.21
N ASP A 115 -9.38 -11.20 7.30
CA ASP A 115 -10.73 -11.06 6.74
C ASP A 115 -11.57 -12.29 7.05
N GLY A 116 -12.76 -12.38 6.45
CA GLY A 116 -13.68 -13.50 6.64
C GLY A 116 -13.14 -14.87 6.24
N HIS A 117 -12.01 -14.94 5.51
CA HIS A 117 -11.35 -16.17 5.10
C HIS A 117 -10.14 -16.53 5.98
N GLY A 118 -9.81 -15.70 6.97
CA GLY A 118 -8.71 -15.93 7.90
C GLY A 118 -7.62 -14.85 7.87
N PRO A 119 -6.41 -15.16 8.36
CA PRO A 119 -5.30 -14.23 8.38
C PRO A 119 -4.91 -13.76 6.96
N ILE A 120 -4.57 -12.48 6.82
CA ILE A 120 -4.02 -11.93 5.57
C ILE A 120 -2.50 -11.83 5.71
N ALA A 121 -2.07 -11.04 6.70
CA ALA A 121 -0.67 -10.85 7.01
C ALA A 121 -0.48 -10.25 8.42
N ALA A 122 0.73 -10.33 8.94
CA ALA A 122 1.20 -9.58 10.08
C ALA A 122 2.60 -9.03 9.83
N VAL A 123 2.90 -7.88 10.41
CA VAL A 123 4.21 -7.24 10.36
C VAL A 123 4.71 -6.94 11.76
N ARG A 124 6.00 -7.12 11.99
CA ARG A 124 6.70 -6.62 13.18
C ARG A 124 7.98 -5.91 12.78
N ALA A 125 8.18 -4.71 13.30
CA ALA A 125 9.35 -3.88 13.09
C ALA A 125 10.16 -3.74 14.38
N ARG A 126 11.48 -3.68 14.25
CA ARG A 126 12.40 -3.34 15.34
C ARG A 126 13.26 -2.16 14.92
N SER A 127 13.26 -1.11 15.73
CA SER A 127 13.90 0.16 15.43
C SER A 127 15.06 0.47 16.37
N PRO A 128 16.28 0.63 15.87
CA PRO A 128 17.37 1.24 16.63
C PRO A 128 17.84 2.60 16.06
N ARG A 129 17.01 3.36 15.32
CA ARG A 129 17.51 4.51 14.52
C ARG A 129 16.66 5.78 14.58
N VAL A 130 17.32 6.91 14.33
CA VAL A 130 16.74 8.23 14.06
C VAL A 130 16.22 8.27 12.61
N GLY A 131 15.05 8.87 12.38
CA GLY A 131 14.44 9.00 11.07
C GLY A 131 14.64 10.36 10.40
N VAL A 132 14.71 10.36 9.08
CA VAL A 132 14.83 11.57 8.24
C VAL A 132 13.47 11.92 7.61
N ARG A 133 13.15 13.21 7.50
CA ARG A 133 11.91 13.63 6.82
C ARG A 133 12.13 13.67 5.31
N LEU A 134 11.34 12.90 4.57
CA LEU A 134 11.48 12.78 3.12
C LEU A 134 10.15 13.09 2.42
N PRO A 135 10.15 13.91 1.35
CA PRO A 135 9.02 14.03 0.45
C PRO A 135 9.06 12.92 -0.63
N VAL A 136 7.89 12.46 -1.05
CA VAL A 136 7.70 11.52 -2.16
C VAL A 136 6.57 12.03 -3.05
N ALA A 137 6.78 11.95 -4.37
CA ALA A 137 5.74 12.19 -5.36
C ALA A 137 5.66 11.02 -6.32
N GLY A 138 4.45 10.62 -6.69
CA GLY A 138 4.22 9.47 -7.55
C GLY A 138 2.81 9.43 -8.12
N SER A 139 2.39 8.25 -8.56
CA SER A 139 1.01 8.00 -8.95
C SER A 139 0.65 6.53 -8.80
N THR A 140 -0.61 6.24 -8.52
CA THR A 140 -1.17 4.90 -8.72
C THR A 140 -1.70 4.77 -10.15
N TRP A 141 -1.65 3.56 -10.67
CA TRP A 141 -2.13 3.19 -11.98
C TRP A 141 -2.99 1.94 -11.83
N GLN A 142 -4.29 2.06 -12.04
CA GLN A 142 -5.27 1.01 -11.74
C GLN A 142 -6.18 0.78 -12.93
N ALA A 143 -6.64 -0.46 -13.11
CA ALA A 143 -7.72 -0.72 -14.06
C ALA A 143 -8.95 0.09 -13.64
N PHE A 144 -9.59 0.77 -14.59
CA PHE A 144 -10.78 1.56 -14.32
C PHE A 144 -11.64 1.65 -15.58
N GLY A 145 -12.86 1.09 -15.51
CA GLY A 145 -13.65 0.82 -16.72
C GLY A 145 -12.84 -0.02 -17.71
N ASP A 146 -12.86 0.37 -18.99
CA ASP A 146 -12.10 -0.30 -20.06
C ASP A 146 -10.64 0.20 -20.18
N GLY A 147 -10.18 1.02 -19.22
CA GLY A 147 -8.90 1.71 -19.29
C GLY A 147 -8.07 1.64 -18.02
N VAL A 148 -7.12 2.56 -17.91
CA VAL A 148 -6.23 2.69 -16.76
C VAL A 148 -6.33 4.09 -16.17
N ALA A 149 -6.82 4.18 -14.94
CA ALA A 149 -6.82 5.41 -14.16
C ALA A 149 -5.42 5.71 -13.63
N ARG A 150 -4.96 6.96 -13.82
CA ARG A 150 -3.75 7.45 -13.18
C ARG A 150 -4.09 8.46 -12.08
N THR A 151 -3.84 8.10 -10.83
CA THR A 151 -4.10 9.00 -9.70
C THR A 151 -2.79 9.50 -9.10
N PRO A 152 -2.49 10.81 -9.13
CA PRO A 152 -1.28 11.36 -8.54
C PRO A 152 -1.32 11.22 -7.01
N LEU A 153 -0.15 11.04 -6.41
CA LEU A 153 0.02 11.07 -4.96
C LEU A 153 1.22 11.93 -4.58
N ARG A 154 1.10 12.66 -3.47
CA ARG A 154 2.20 13.37 -2.82
C ARG A 154 2.19 12.99 -1.35
N ALA A 155 3.34 12.63 -0.82
CA ALA A 155 3.46 12.27 0.59
C ALA A 155 4.70 12.90 1.22
N THR A 156 4.67 13.10 2.51
CA THR A 156 5.86 13.35 3.33
C THR A 156 5.72 12.65 4.66
N GLY A 157 6.85 12.35 5.29
CA GLY A 157 6.88 11.77 6.63
C GLY A 157 8.31 11.56 7.11
N ARG A 158 8.45 11.28 8.40
CA ARG A 158 9.73 10.89 9.01
C ARG A 158 9.95 9.39 8.78
N VAL A 159 10.89 9.08 7.90
CA VAL A 159 11.23 7.72 7.48
C VAL A 159 12.40 7.21 8.32
N THR A 160 12.19 6.10 9.03
CA THR A 160 13.21 5.40 9.80
C THR A 160 13.44 4.01 9.23
N PRO A 161 14.67 3.66 8.80
CA PRO A 161 15.00 2.28 8.43
C PRO A 161 14.89 1.35 9.64
N VAL A 162 14.20 0.22 9.46
CA VAL A 162 13.94 -0.75 10.52
C VAL A 162 14.18 -2.17 10.01
N ARG A 163 14.40 -3.11 10.94
CA ARG A 163 14.30 -4.54 10.60
C ARG A 163 12.83 -4.93 10.68
N VAL A 164 12.28 -5.39 9.56
CA VAL A 164 10.90 -5.86 9.45
C VAL A 164 10.86 -7.37 9.28
N THR A 165 9.86 -7.99 9.90
CA THR A 165 9.48 -9.38 9.66
C THR A 165 8.02 -9.38 9.25
N TRP A 166 7.72 -10.02 8.13
CA TRP A 166 6.36 -10.28 7.68
C TRP A 166 6.01 -11.74 7.89
N GLN A 167 4.78 -11.98 8.34
CA GLN A 167 4.11 -13.27 8.27
C GLN A 167 2.96 -13.09 7.27
N VAL A 168 2.98 -13.85 6.19
CA VAL A 168 1.95 -13.79 5.13
C VAL A 168 1.24 -15.12 5.13
N GLU A 169 -0.10 -15.11 5.06
CA GLU A 169 -0.87 -16.34 4.92
C GLU A 169 -0.52 -17.04 3.60
N PRO A 170 0.11 -18.24 3.63
CA PRO A 170 0.64 -18.86 2.41
C PRO A 170 -0.41 -19.18 1.37
N SER A 171 -1.63 -19.53 1.81
CA SER A 171 -2.77 -19.83 0.93
C SER A 171 -3.57 -18.58 0.55
N GLY A 172 -3.23 -17.42 1.11
CA GLY A 172 -3.99 -16.19 0.98
C GLY A 172 -3.61 -15.35 -0.25
N PRO A 173 -4.32 -14.23 -0.50
CA PRO A 173 -4.12 -13.41 -1.70
C PRO A 173 -2.78 -12.69 -1.80
N LEU A 174 -1.98 -12.68 -0.71
CA LEU A 174 -0.60 -12.19 -0.68
C LEU A 174 0.45 -13.31 -0.75
N GLY A 175 0.05 -14.58 -0.82
CA GLY A 175 0.95 -15.74 -0.83
C GLY A 175 1.99 -15.72 -1.95
N TRP A 176 1.72 -15.00 -3.05
CA TRP A 176 2.66 -14.78 -4.16
C TRP A 176 3.93 -13.99 -3.76
N LEU A 177 3.91 -13.30 -2.62
CA LEU A 177 5.11 -12.71 -2.03
C LEU A 177 6.08 -13.78 -1.54
N LEU A 178 5.62 -14.98 -1.20
CA LEU A 178 6.47 -16.09 -0.78
C LEU A 178 7.15 -16.77 -1.98
N PRO A 179 8.37 -17.30 -1.81
CA PRO A 179 9.19 -17.35 -0.60
C PRO A 179 10.10 -16.11 -0.42
N HIS A 180 9.82 -15.00 -1.10
CA HIS A 180 10.67 -13.82 -1.08
C HIS A 180 10.67 -13.18 0.32
N ARG A 181 11.69 -12.36 0.59
CA ARG A 181 11.85 -11.63 1.86
C ARG A 181 11.98 -10.13 1.58
N PRO A 182 11.59 -9.25 2.52
CA PRO A 182 11.81 -7.82 2.35
C PRO A 182 13.30 -7.52 2.23
N LEU A 183 13.68 -6.67 1.29
CA LEU A 183 15.02 -6.11 1.19
C LEU A 183 15.21 -4.89 2.08
N LEU A 184 14.13 -4.14 2.28
CA LEU A 184 14.10 -2.91 3.06
C LEU A 184 12.81 -2.87 3.87
N GLY A 185 12.93 -2.46 5.13
CA GLY A 185 11.82 -2.11 6.01
C GLY A 185 11.94 -0.66 6.46
N LEU A 186 10.83 0.05 6.48
CA LEU A 186 10.73 1.45 6.87
C LEU A 186 9.54 1.63 7.82
N VAL A 187 9.71 2.43 8.86
CA VAL A 187 8.59 3.04 9.57
C VAL A 187 8.51 4.50 9.14
N VAL A 188 7.32 4.95 8.78
CA VAL A 188 7.02 6.32 8.42
C VAL A 188 6.12 6.91 9.49
N ARG A 189 6.61 7.90 10.24
CA ARG A 189 5.84 8.66 11.23
C ARG A 189 5.50 10.05 10.70
N ASP A 190 4.49 10.67 11.28
CA ASP A 190 3.97 11.98 10.84
C ASP A 190 3.67 11.98 9.33
N LEU A 191 3.10 10.87 8.84
CA LEU A 191 2.74 10.74 7.44
C LEU A 191 1.68 11.79 7.13
N TRP A 192 1.90 12.52 6.04
CA TRP A 192 0.88 13.25 5.32
C TRP A 192 0.86 12.75 3.88
N LEU A 193 -0.32 12.47 3.36
CA LEU A 193 -0.56 11.98 2.01
C LEU A 193 -1.72 12.76 1.39
N ARG A 194 -1.48 13.33 0.22
CA ARG A 194 -2.52 13.86 -0.66
C ARG A 194 -2.67 12.95 -1.87
N PHE A 195 -3.88 12.47 -2.10
CA PHE A 195 -4.20 11.49 -3.14
C PHE A 195 -5.28 12.02 -4.10
N GLY A 196 -4.96 12.07 -5.40
CA GLY A 196 -5.83 12.64 -6.43
C GLY A 196 -5.57 14.12 -6.74
N PRO A 197 -6.41 14.74 -7.61
CA PRO A 197 -7.51 14.10 -8.33
C PRO A 197 -7.04 13.16 -9.45
N ARG A 198 -7.84 12.15 -9.77
CA ARG A 198 -7.62 11.20 -10.85
C ARG A 198 -7.46 11.93 -12.17
N ARG A 199 -6.47 11.51 -12.94
CA ARG A 199 -6.29 11.96 -14.32
C ARG A 199 -6.83 10.88 -15.25
N ARG A 200 -7.59 11.32 -16.27
CA ARG A 200 -7.98 10.48 -17.41
C ARG A 200 -6.74 10.02 -18.17
#